data_AF-A0A6P3I941-F1
#
_entry.id   AF-A0A6P3I941-F1
#
_cell.length_a   1.000
_cell.length_b   1.000
_cell.length_c   1.000
_cell.angle_alpha   90.00
_cell.angle_beta   90.00
_cell.angle_gamma   90.00
#
_symmetry.space_group_name_H-M   'P 1'
#
loop_
_entity.id
_entity.type
_entity.pdbx_description
1 polymer ?
#
loop_
_entity_poly.entity_id
_entity_poly.type
_entity_poly.pdbx_seq_one_letter_code
_entity_poly.pdbx_strand_id
1 'polypeptide(L)'
;MRRRRCYWNTTSLAGGGWSGARGASPATRPTCILSAQCRFLNSLGTIFSFISKDVVTKLQIMDQLRSGPQQEHYSSLQAMVAYEVGNQLVDLERRSRHPDSGCRTVLRLHRALRWLQLFLEGVRTSPEDARTSVLCTDSYNASLATYHPWIIRRAVTVAFCALPTRKVFLESMNVGSSEQAVEMLNEALPFIEHVYNISQKLYAEHALLDLP
;
A
#
# COMPACT_ATOMS: atom_id res chain seq x y z
N MET A 1 27.84 -11.09 15.39
CA MET A 1 27.04 -12.22 15.90
C MET A 1 26.28 -11.76 17.15
N ARG A 2 24.98 -11.43 17.02
CA ARG A 2 24.01 -11.28 18.14
C ARG A 2 22.60 -11.14 17.54
N ARG A 3 21.88 -12.27 17.45
CA ARG A 3 20.47 -12.36 17.08
C ARG A 3 19.63 -11.92 18.28
N ARG A 4 18.71 -10.96 18.14
CA ARG A 4 17.63 -10.74 19.11
C ARG A 4 16.41 -11.55 18.66
N ARG A 5 16.06 -12.56 19.45
CA ARG A 5 14.89 -13.42 19.32
C ARG A 5 13.81 -12.83 20.23
N CYS A 6 12.69 -12.38 19.68
CA CYS A 6 11.53 -11.98 20.50
C CYS A 6 10.71 -13.24 20.82
N TYR A 7 10.64 -13.59 22.10
CA TYR A 7 9.73 -14.59 22.63
C TYR A 7 8.41 -13.90 23.02
N TRP A 8 7.28 -14.42 22.53
CA TRP A 8 5.98 -14.13 23.11
C TRP A 8 5.75 -15.12 24.25
N ASN A 9 5.64 -14.62 25.48
CA ASN A 9 5.40 -15.43 26.67
C ASN A 9 3.94 -15.24 27.12
N THR A 10 3.17 -16.32 27.11
CA THR A 10 1.77 -16.40 27.55
C THR A 10 1.70 -16.97 28.96
N THR A 11 1.59 -16.11 29.98
CA THR A 11 0.92 -16.43 31.27
C THR A 11 1.01 -15.23 32.21
N SER A 12 -0.13 -14.68 32.64
CA SER A 12 -0.51 -14.56 34.06
C SER A 12 -1.79 -13.73 34.19
N LEU A 13 -2.90 -14.43 34.40
CA LEU A 13 -4.13 -13.92 34.99
C LEU A 13 -4.04 -14.19 36.49
N ALA A 14 -4.06 -13.15 37.33
CA ALA A 14 -4.75 -13.10 38.64
C ALA A 14 -4.28 -11.90 39.48
N GLY A 15 -5.25 -11.16 40.04
CA GLY A 15 -5.13 -10.56 41.37
C GLY A 15 -5.04 -9.03 41.49
N GLY A 16 -6.18 -8.39 41.77
CA GLY A 16 -6.34 -7.46 42.89
C GLY A 16 -5.96 -5.98 42.74
N GLY A 17 -6.90 -5.10 43.13
CA GLY A 17 -6.58 -3.85 43.84
C GLY A 17 -6.85 -2.53 43.11
N TRP A 18 -7.96 -1.87 43.47
CA TRP A 18 -8.27 -0.48 43.14
C TRP A 18 -7.28 0.51 43.78
N SER A 19 -6.71 1.44 43.01
CA SER A 19 -6.44 2.83 43.42
C SER A 19 -5.84 3.67 42.27
N GLY A 20 -6.38 4.87 42.06
CA GLY A 20 -5.59 6.04 41.66
C GLY A 20 -5.35 6.30 40.17
N ALA A 21 -6.06 7.30 39.66
CA ALA A 21 -5.80 8.09 38.45
C ALA A 21 -4.36 8.07 37.87
N ARG A 22 -4.24 7.60 36.62
CA ARG A 22 -3.51 8.18 35.48
C ARG A 22 -3.24 7.11 34.44
N GLY A 23 -3.42 7.46 33.17
CA GLY A 23 -3.08 6.61 32.04
C GLY A 23 -4.31 6.03 31.37
N ALA A 24 -4.88 6.79 30.42
CA ALA A 24 -5.61 6.15 29.34
C ALA A 24 -4.65 5.15 28.68
N SER A 25 -4.91 3.85 28.86
CA SER A 25 -4.23 2.80 28.11
C SER A 25 -4.37 3.09 26.61
N PRO A 26 -3.36 2.74 25.79
CA PRO A 26 -3.47 2.83 24.34
C PRO A 26 -4.39 1.70 23.88
N ALA A 27 -5.69 1.88 24.05
CA ALA A 27 -6.70 1.07 23.40
C ALA A 27 -6.47 1.20 21.90
N THR A 28 -5.99 0.10 21.30
CA THR A 28 -6.28 -0.36 19.94
C THR A 28 -7.13 0.62 19.12
N ARG A 29 -6.48 1.67 18.60
CA ARG A 29 -7.08 2.49 17.56
C ARG A 29 -7.27 1.56 16.35
N PRO A 30 -8.47 1.48 15.74
CA PRO A 30 -8.60 0.77 14.48
C PRO A 30 -7.57 1.39 13.54
N THR A 31 -6.60 0.59 13.11
CA THR A 31 -5.55 1.06 12.21
C THR A 31 -6.27 1.53 10.95
N CYS A 32 -6.38 2.85 10.81
CA CYS A 32 -7.09 3.49 9.72
C CYS A 32 -6.64 2.85 8.40
N ILE A 33 -7.57 2.41 7.56
CA ILE A 33 -7.27 1.69 6.31
C ILE A 33 -6.35 2.51 5.40
N LEU A 34 -6.53 3.84 5.35
CA LEU A 34 -5.62 4.75 4.66
C LEU A 34 -4.22 4.69 5.27
N SER A 35 -4.12 4.69 6.61
CA SER A 35 -2.84 4.54 7.29
C SER A 35 -2.22 3.16 7.06
N ALA A 36 -3.00 2.09 6.97
CA ALA A 36 -2.50 0.74 6.68
C ALA A 36 -1.98 0.64 5.24
N GLN A 37 -2.74 1.14 4.27
CA GLN A 37 -2.33 1.19 2.86
C GLN A 37 -1.08 2.05 2.67
N CYS A 38 -1.07 3.28 3.20
CA CYS A 38 0.10 4.17 3.11
C CYS A 38 1.29 3.62 3.89
N ARG A 39 1.10 3.06 5.09
CA ARG A 39 2.19 2.44 5.87
C ARG A 39 2.75 1.21 5.16
N PHE A 40 1.90 0.41 4.53
CA PHE A 40 2.32 -0.76 3.78
C PHE A 40 3.13 -0.36 2.54
N LEU A 41 2.62 0.59 1.74
CA LEU A 41 3.36 1.15 0.60
C LEU A 41 4.67 1.83 1.04
N ASN A 42 4.67 2.51 2.19
CA ASN A 42 5.88 3.08 2.80
C ASN A 42 6.85 2.01 3.34
N SER A 43 6.35 0.91 3.94
CA SER A 43 7.20 -0.19 4.42
C SER A 43 7.83 -0.97 3.26
N LEU A 44 7.14 -0.99 2.13
CA LEU A 44 7.68 -1.45 0.87
C LEU A 44 8.53 -0.38 0.17
N GLY A 45 8.73 0.78 0.79
CA GLY A 45 9.37 1.96 0.21
C GLY A 45 10.77 1.69 -0.37
N THR A 46 11.51 0.70 0.12
CA THR A 46 12.78 0.30 -0.51
C THR A 46 12.56 -0.43 -1.84
N ILE A 47 11.54 -1.30 -1.90
CA ILE A 47 11.14 -2.02 -3.12
C ILE A 47 10.44 -1.07 -4.10
N PHE A 48 9.61 -0.14 -3.61
CA PHE A 48 8.91 0.87 -4.42
C PHE A 48 9.78 2.04 -4.85
N SER A 49 10.77 2.46 -4.05
CA SER A 49 11.71 3.51 -4.46
C SER A 49 12.54 3.07 -5.66
N PHE A 50 12.81 1.77 -5.79
CA PHE A 50 13.40 1.20 -6.99
C PHE A 50 12.50 1.33 -8.23
N ILE A 51 11.17 1.29 -8.04
CA ILE A 51 10.22 1.11 -9.15
C ILE A 51 9.45 2.39 -9.50
N SER A 52 9.16 3.31 -8.57
CA SER A 52 8.34 4.48 -8.87
C SER A 52 8.50 5.68 -7.91
N LYS A 53 9.14 6.74 -8.41
CA LYS A 53 9.11 8.09 -7.79
C LYS A 53 7.69 8.64 -7.66
N ASP A 54 6.78 8.24 -8.56
CA ASP A 54 5.39 8.72 -8.57
C ASP A 54 4.61 8.28 -7.32
N VAL A 55 4.87 7.06 -6.83
CA VAL A 55 4.27 6.55 -5.58
C VAL A 55 4.75 7.36 -4.38
N VAL A 56 6.05 7.68 -4.32
CA VAL A 56 6.62 8.50 -3.23
C VAL A 56 5.98 9.89 -3.20
N THR A 57 5.85 10.56 -4.35
CA THR A 57 5.19 11.87 -4.44
C THR A 57 3.74 11.81 -3.96
N LYS A 58 2.99 10.76 -4.30
CA LYS A 58 1.59 10.60 -3.86
C LYS A 58 1.46 10.33 -2.37
N LEU A 59 2.38 9.57 -1.80
CA LEU A 59 2.43 9.36 -0.35
C LEU A 59 2.73 10.67 0.38
N GLN A 60 3.61 11.51 -0.15
CA GLN A 60 3.87 12.84 0.39
C GLN A 60 2.63 13.75 0.35
N ILE A 61 1.85 13.73 -0.74
CA ILE A 61 0.57 14.45 -0.82
C ILE A 61 -0.37 13.98 0.31
N MET A 62 -0.50 12.66 0.50
CA MET A 62 -1.35 12.13 1.57
C MET A 62 -0.86 12.50 2.97
N ASP A 63 0.45 12.51 3.20
CA ASP A 63 1.03 12.92 4.49
C ASP A 63 0.78 14.41 4.77
N GLN A 64 0.84 15.26 3.74
CA GLN A 64 0.49 16.68 3.85
C GLN A 64 -0.99 16.88 4.19
N LEU A 65 -1.91 16.18 3.51
CA LEU A 65 -3.34 16.24 3.80
C LEU A 65 -3.66 15.77 5.22
N ARG A 66 -2.96 14.72 5.70
CA ARG A 66 -3.11 14.17 7.06
C ARG A 66 -2.45 15.00 8.15
N SER A 67 -1.55 15.90 7.80
CA SER A 67 -0.87 16.80 8.75
C SER A 67 -1.35 18.25 8.64
N GLY A 68 -2.28 18.51 7.72
CA GLY A 68 -2.81 19.84 7.44
C GLY A 68 -4.01 20.23 8.30
N PRO A 69 -4.62 21.39 8.03
CA PRO A 69 -5.75 21.92 8.80
C PRO A 69 -6.97 20.98 8.82
N GLN A 70 -7.13 20.17 7.76
CA GLN A 70 -8.28 19.28 7.55
C GLN A 70 -7.99 17.83 7.98
N GLN A 71 -6.94 17.59 8.77
CA GLN A 71 -6.45 16.25 9.13
C GLN A 71 -7.52 15.29 9.68
N GLU A 72 -8.54 15.80 10.36
CA GLU A 72 -9.64 15.01 10.93
C GLU A 72 -10.45 14.28 9.85
N HIS A 73 -10.57 14.88 8.67
CA HIS A 73 -11.25 14.30 7.51
C HIS A 73 -10.41 13.25 6.79
N TYR A 74 -9.09 13.23 6.98
CA TYR A 74 -8.18 12.23 6.40
C TYR A 74 -7.81 11.12 7.40
N SER A 75 -8.67 10.92 8.40
CA SER A 75 -8.54 9.87 9.41
C SER A 75 -8.97 8.49 8.92
N SER A 76 -9.68 8.39 7.79
CA SER A 76 -10.04 7.14 7.08
C SER A 76 -10.37 7.43 5.62
N LEU A 77 -10.40 6.40 4.76
CA LEU A 77 -10.80 6.59 3.37
C LEU A 77 -12.27 7.04 3.25
N GLN A 78 -13.13 6.51 4.11
CA GLN A 78 -14.55 6.84 4.16
C GLN A 78 -14.75 8.30 4.55
N ALA A 79 -14.07 8.76 5.60
CA ALA A 79 -14.12 10.16 6.02
C ALA A 79 -13.59 11.10 4.93
N MET A 80 -12.51 10.71 4.25
CA MET A 80 -11.92 11.50 3.17
C MET A 80 -12.89 11.60 1.99
N VAL A 81 -13.46 10.47 1.54
CA VAL A 81 -14.44 10.45 0.44
C VAL A 81 -15.67 11.29 0.79
N ALA A 82 -16.24 11.10 1.98
CA ALA A 82 -17.40 11.87 2.43
C ALA A 82 -17.10 13.38 2.47
N TYR A 83 -15.93 13.77 2.98
CA TYR A 83 -15.50 15.16 3.06
C TYR A 83 -15.26 15.76 1.67
N GLU A 84 -14.42 15.14 0.84
CA GLU A 84 -14.05 15.73 -0.44
C GLU A 84 -15.21 15.74 -1.44
N VAL A 85 -16.03 14.68 -1.48
CA VAL A 85 -17.23 14.64 -2.33
C VAL A 85 -18.27 15.64 -1.83
N GLY A 86 -18.54 15.66 -0.52
CA GLY A 86 -19.54 16.56 0.07
C GLY A 86 -19.20 18.05 -0.09
N ASN A 87 -17.91 18.40 -0.17
CA ASN A 87 -17.44 19.77 -0.35
C ASN A 87 -16.99 20.10 -1.79
N GLN A 88 -17.28 19.23 -2.76
CA GLN A 88 -16.91 19.44 -4.18
C GLN A 88 -15.40 19.64 -4.41
N LEU A 89 -14.56 18.98 -3.60
CA LEU A 89 -13.10 19.02 -3.67
C LEU A 89 -12.52 17.95 -4.61
N VAL A 90 -13.36 17.29 -5.40
CA VAL A 90 -12.95 16.25 -6.36
C VAL A 90 -13.37 16.68 -7.76
N ASP A 91 -12.41 16.80 -8.69
CA ASP A 91 -12.77 16.98 -10.09
C ASP A 91 -13.20 15.63 -10.70
N LEU A 92 -14.49 15.47 -10.99
CA LEU A 92 -15.05 14.21 -11.49
C LEU A 92 -14.79 13.97 -12.99
N GLU A 93 -14.83 15.02 -13.81
CA GLU A 93 -14.77 14.89 -15.28
C GLU A 93 -13.40 15.25 -15.87
N ARG A 94 -12.83 16.37 -15.41
CA ARG A 94 -11.54 16.88 -15.91
C ARG A 94 -10.77 17.55 -14.80
N ARG A 95 -9.46 17.29 -14.77
CA ARG A 95 -8.54 17.93 -13.81
C ARG A 95 -8.62 19.45 -13.93
N SER A 96 -9.00 20.12 -12.84
CA SER A 96 -9.24 21.56 -12.82
C SER A 96 -8.79 22.19 -11.50
N ARG A 97 -9.71 22.54 -10.60
CA ARG A 97 -9.48 23.26 -9.35
C ARG A 97 -8.83 22.40 -8.28
N HIS A 98 -9.04 21.08 -8.32
CA HIS A 98 -8.57 20.16 -7.28
C HIS A 98 -7.69 19.05 -7.88
N PRO A 99 -6.58 19.40 -8.56
CA PRO A 99 -5.78 18.45 -9.33
C PRO A 99 -5.12 17.37 -8.47
N ASP A 100 -4.99 17.59 -7.17
CA ASP A 100 -4.30 16.72 -6.21
C ASP A 100 -5.19 16.32 -5.02
N SER A 101 -6.52 16.31 -5.20
CA SER A 101 -7.48 15.79 -4.22
C SER A 101 -7.05 14.41 -3.68
N GLY A 102 -7.28 14.15 -2.40
CA GLY A 102 -6.99 12.88 -1.74
C GLY A 102 -7.63 11.68 -2.43
N CYS A 103 -8.89 11.78 -2.86
CA CYS A 103 -9.60 10.72 -3.60
C CYS A 103 -8.84 10.32 -4.88
N ARG A 104 -8.44 11.31 -5.68
CA ARG A 104 -7.64 11.07 -6.89
C ARG A 104 -6.29 10.46 -6.56
N THR A 105 -5.58 11.02 -5.58
CA THR A 105 -4.24 10.60 -5.17
C THR A 105 -4.24 9.15 -4.70
N VAL A 106 -5.16 8.81 -3.81
CA VAL A 106 -5.35 7.44 -3.31
C VAL A 106 -5.78 6.51 -4.44
N LEU A 107 -6.62 6.92 -5.40
CA LEU A 107 -6.97 6.05 -6.53
C LEU A 107 -5.74 5.56 -7.31
N ARG A 108 -4.72 6.41 -7.49
CA ARG A 108 -3.47 5.99 -8.17
C ARG A 108 -2.67 5.03 -7.31
N LEU A 109 -2.58 5.29 -6.00
CA LEU A 109 -1.95 4.37 -5.05
C LEU A 109 -2.66 3.02 -4.99
N HIS A 110 -4.00 3.02 -5.02
CA HIS A 110 -4.85 1.84 -5.03
C HIS A 110 -4.65 0.98 -6.29
N ARG A 111 -4.56 1.61 -7.47
CA ARG A 111 -4.23 0.92 -8.73
C ARG A 111 -2.81 0.34 -8.68
N ALA A 112 -1.83 1.07 -8.13
CA ALA A 112 -0.47 0.57 -7.95
C ALA A 112 -0.39 -0.60 -6.94
N LEU A 113 -1.21 -0.58 -5.89
CA LEU A 113 -1.32 -1.66 -4.91
C LEU A 113 -1.79 -2.97 -5.57
N ARG A 114 -2.74 -2.89 -6.51
CA ARG A 114 -3.19 -4.06 -7.28
C ARG A 114 -2.07 -4.69 -8.09
N TRP A 115 -1.32 -3.86 -8.81
CA TRP A 115 -0.17 -4.33 -9.58
C TRP A 115 0.85 -5.02 -8.68
N LEU A 116 1.18 -4.41 -7.54
CA LEU A 116 2.09 -5.00 -6.57
C LEU A 116 1.58 -6.33 -6.04
N GLN A 117 0.30 -6.43 -5.67
CA GLN A 117 -0.29 -7.67 -5.19
C GLN A 117 -0.07 -8.79 -6.21
N LEU A 118 -0.37 -8.55 -7.49
CA LEU A 118 -0.18 -9.52 -8.57
C LEU A 118 1.30 -9.86 -8.79
N PHE A 119 2.18 -8.86 -8.71
CA PHE A 119 3.62 -9.06 -8.86
C PHE A 119 4.19 -9.94 -7.73
N LEU A 120 3.86 -9.62 -6.48
CA LEU A 120 4.31 -10.36 -5.30
C LEU A 120 3.74 -11.77 -5.28
N GLU A 121 2.49 -11.96 -5.68
CA GLU A 121 1.88 -13.28 -5.87
C GLU A 121 2.61 -14.10 -6.93
N GLY A 122 2.98 -13.47 -8.06
CA GLY A 122 3.81 -14.10 -9.09
C GLY A 122 5.19 -14.50 -8.58
N VAL A 123 5.87 -13.62 -7.84
CA VAL A 123 7.19 -13.92 -7.22
C VAL A 123 7.09 -15.07 -6.22
N ARG A 124 6.01 -15.10 -5.41
CA ARG A 124 5.75 -16.12 -4.39
C ARG A 124 5.57 -17.51 -4.99
N THR A 125 4.89 -17.59 -6.13
CA THR A 125 4.47 -18.85 -6.76
C THR A 125 5.40 -19.30 -7.90
N SER A 126 6.30 -18.46 -8.38
CA SER A 126 7.19 -18.78 -9.48
C SER A 126 8.39 -19.66 -9.06
N PRO A 127 8.93 -20.48 -9.99
CA PRO A 127 10.20 -21.18 -9.81
C PRO A 127 11.38 -20.25 -9.49
N GLU A 128 12.49 -20.81 -8.98
CA GLU A 128 13.68 -20.03 -8.59
C GLU A 128 14.37 -19.32 -9.77
N ASP A 129 14.36 -19.93 -10.95
CA ASP A 129 14.95 -19.41 -12.19
C ASP A 129 14.05 -18.41 -12.93
N ALA A 130 12.86 -18.12 -12.38
CA ALA A 130 11.94 -17.17 -12.97
C ALA A 130 12.56 -15.76 -13.06
N ARG A 131 12.31 -15.10 -14.18
CA ARG A 131 12.78 -13.74 -14.42
C ARG A 131 11.81 -12.74 -13.80
N THR A 132 12.26 -12.00 -12.79
CA THR A 132 11.50 -10.93 -12.14
C THR A 132 10.96 -9.90 -13.14
N SER A 133 11.73 -9.60 -14.20
CA SER A 133 11.30 -8.69 -15.26
C SER A 133 10.05 -9.17 -16.00
N VAL A 134 9.91 -10.48 -16.23
CA VAL A 134 8.73 -11.08 -16.85
C VAL A 134 7.55 -11.03 -15.89
N LEU A 135 7.73 -11.50 -14.66
CA LEU A 135 6.68 -11.45 -13.62
C LEU A 135 6.15 -10.03 -13.39
N CYS A 136 7.05 -9.04 -13.40
CA CYS A 136 6.73 -7.64 -13.25
C CYS A 136 5.99 -7.06 -14.48
N THR A 137 6.41 -7.45 -15.68
CA THR A 137 5.74 -7.06 -16.94
C THR A 137 4.34 -7.65 -17.04
N ASP A 138 4.18 -8.92 -16.71
CA ASP A 138 2.91 -9.63 -16.80
C ASP A 138 1.89 -9.07 -15.81
N SER A 139 2.31 -8.90 -14.55
CA SER A 139 1.47 -8.26 -13.53
C SER A 139 1.10 -6.82 -13.90
N TYR A 140 2.02 -6.04 -14.49
CA TYR A 140 1.76 -4.68 -14.94
C TYR A 140 0.74 -4.63 -16.07
N ASN A 141 0.90 -5.49 -17.08
CA ASN A 141 -0.02 -5.59 -18.21
C ASN A 141 -1.41 -6.05 -17.77
N ALA A 142 -1.51 -6.93 -16.78
CA ALA A 142 -2.76 -7.40 -16.22
C ALA A 142 -3.48 -6.37 -15.32
N SER A 143 -2.86 -5.23 -15.00
CA SER A 143 -3.42 -4.26 -14.05
C SER A 143 -3.16 -2.80 -14.44
N LEU A 144 -2.01 -2.24 -14.06
CA LEU A 144 -1.72 -0.82 -14.11
C LEU A 144 -1.61 -0.28 -15.54
N ALA A 145 -1.22 -1.12 -16.50
CA ALA A 145 -1.09 -0.75 -17.90
C ALA A 145 -2.37 -0.13 -18.46
N THR A 146 -3.55 -0.60 -18.06
CA THR A 146 -4.86 -0.09 -18.50
C THR A 146 -5.00 1.42 -18.28
N TYR A 147 -4.36 1.97 -17.26
CA TYR A 147 -4.45 3.39 -16.89
C TYR A 147 -3.30 4.25 -17.42
N HIS A 148 -2.30 3.64 -18.06
CA HIS A 148 -1.12 4.35 -18.55
C HIS A 148 -1.16 4.53 -20.08
N PRO A 149 -0.82 5.73 -20.59
CA PRO A 149 -0.61 5.95 -22.02
C PRO A 149 0.48 5.04 -22.59
N TRP A 150 0.42 4.75 -23.89
CA TRP A 150 1.37 3.86 -24.57
C TRP A 150 2.83 4.19 -24.28
N ILE A 151 3.19 5.49 -24.28
CA ILE A 151 4.56 5.92 -24.01
C ILE A 151 5.03 5.55 -22.59
N ILE A 152 4.16 5.67 -21.60
CA ILE A 152 4.44 5.29 -20.21
C ILE A 152 4.58 3.77 -20.11
N ARG A 153 3.71 3.00 -20.78
CA ARG A 153 3.85 1.54 -20.84
C ARG A 153 5.22 1.13 -21.37
N ARG A 154 5.70 1.74 -22.45
CA ARG A 154 7.04 1.44 -23.01
C ARG A 154 8.16 1.78 -22.05
N ALA A 155 8.13 2.96 -21.43
CA ALA A 155 9.15 3.37 -20.46
C ALA A 155 9.21 2.42 -19.26
N VAL A 156 8.05 2.03 -18.73
CA VAL A 156 7.94 1.10 -17.60
C VAL A 156 8.46 -0.29 -17.97
N THR A 157 8.11 -0.83 -19.14
CA THR A 157 8.65 -2.14 -19.58
C THR A 157 10.17 -2.11 -19.74
N VAL A 158 10.75 -1.02 -20.22
CA VAL A 158 12.22 -0.86 -20.27
C VAL A 158 12.82 -0.82 -18.87
N ALA A 159 12.20 -0.11 -17.93
CA ALA A 159 12.66 -0.08 -16.54
C ALA A 159 12.65 -1.46 -15.88
N PHE A 160 11.68 -2.32 -16.21
CA PHE A 160 11.62 -3.69 -15.68
C PHE A 160 12.79 -4.57 -16.12
N CYS A 161 13.47 -4.27 -17.23
CA CYS A 161 14.69 -4.97 -17.62
C CYS A 161 15.85 -4.75 -16.65
N ALA A 162 15.80 -3.69 -15.83
CA ALA A 162 16.80 -3.41 -14.80
C ALA A 162 16.51 -4.11 -13.45
N LEU A 163 15.40 -4.84 -13.34
CA LEU A 163 15.08 -5.57 -12.11
C LEU A 163 16.08 -6.71 -11.85
N PRO A 164 16.44 -6.95 -10.58
CA PRO A 164 17.32 -8.05 -10.23
C PRO A 164 16.64 -9.42 -10.45
N THR A 165 17.42 -10.50 -10.38
CA THR A 165 16.88 -11.87 -10.40
C THR A 165 15.92 -12.11 -9.22
N ARG A 166 15.05 -13.12 -9.33
CA ARG A 166 14.04 -13.41 -8.29
C ARG A 166 14.67 -13.61 -6.92
N LYS A 167 15.76 -14.38 -6.85
CA LYS A 167 16.51 -14.62 -5.62
C LYS A 167 17.00 -13.32 -4.99
N VAL A 168 17.69 -12.47 -5.76
CA VAL A 168 18.22 -11.19 -5.27
C VAL A 168 17.07 -10.25 -4.86
N PHE A 169 15.94 -10.28 -5.58
CA PHE A 169 14.75 -9.54 -5.20
C PHE A 169 14.19 -9.99 -3.84
N LEU A 170 14.03 -11.30 -3.61
CA LEU A 170 13.55 -11.84 -2.32
C LEU A 170 14.52 -11.55 -1.17
N GLU A 171 15.83 -11.69 -1.39
CA GLU A 171 16.86 -11.37 -0.40
C GLU A 171 16.85 -9.87 -0.04
N SER A 172 16.52 -8.99 -1.00
CA SER A 172 16.40 -7.54 -0.76
C SER A 172 15.25 -7.15 0.18
N MET A 173 14.29 -8.06 0.43
CA MET A 173 13.21 -7.84 1.39
C MET A 173 13.70 -7.83 2.85
N ASN A 174 14.97 -8.16 3.12
CA ASN A 174 15.59 -8.14 4.46
C ASN A 174 14.88 -9.01 5.52
N VAL A 175 14.16 -10.04 5.08
CA VAL A 175 13.44 -10.99 5.95
C VAL A 175 14.16 -12.34 6.11
N GLY A 176 15.35 -12.48 5.50
CA GLY A 176 16.19 -13.67 5.61
C GLY A 176 16.39 -14.36 4.26
N SER A 177 16.25 -15.69 4.23
CA SER A 177 16.37 -16.47 2.99
C SER A 177 15.18 -16.25 2.04
N SER A 178 15.30 -16.73 0.79
CA SER A 178 14.20 -16.66 -0.18
C SER A 178 12.94 -17.38 0.30
N GLU A 179 13.09 -18.48 1.03
CA GLU A 179 11.98 -19.25 1.61
C GLU A 179 11.28 -18.46 2.71
N GLN A 180 12.03 -17.80 3.60
CA GLN A 180 11.48 -16.93 4.64
C GLN A 180 10.75 -15.72 4.05
N ALA A 181 11.26 -15.20 2.93
CA ALA A 181 10.58 -14.14 2.20
C ALA A 181 9.25 -14.61 1.59
N VAL A 182 9.22 -15.83 1.02
CA VAL A 182 7.98 -16.45 0.52
C VAL A 182 6.97 -16.69 1.63
N GLU A 183 7.39 -17.18 2.81
CA GLU A 183 6.53 -17.34 3.98
C GLU A 183 5.94 -16.00 4.44
N MET A 184 6.76 -14.95 4.53
CA MET A 184 6.28 -13.60 4.84
C MET A 184 5.25 -13.12 3.82
N LEU A 185 5.46 -13.37 2.52
CA LEU A 185 4.48 -13.02 1.49
C LEU A 185 3.17 -13.80 1.64
N ASN A 186 3.21 -15.08 2.04
CA ASN A 186 2.00 -15.86 2.33
C ASN A 186 1.15 -15.21 3.43
N GLU A 187 1.80 -14.65 4.45
CA GLU A 187 1.10 -13.95 5.54
C GLU A 187 0.62 -12.56 5.12
N ALA A 188 1.42 -11.81 4.37
CA ALA A 188 1.14 -10.41 4.04
C ALA A 188 0.09 -10.23 2.93
N LEU A 189 0.10 -11.06 1.88
CA LEU A 189 -0.76 -10.89 0.70
C LEU A 189 -2.27 -10.88 1.01
N PRO A 190 -2.80 -11.73 1.90
CA PRO A 190 -4.21 -11.66 2.31
C PRO A 190 -4.60 -10.30 2.90
N PHE A 191 -3.71 -9.65 3.65
CA PHE A 191 -3.98 -8.31 4.19
C PHE A 191 -4.00 -7.25 3.09
N ILE A 192 -3.10 -7.35 2.10
CA ILE A 192 -3.08 -6.46 0.93
C ILE A 192 -4.38 -6.59 0.15
N GLU A 193 -4.79 -7.84 -0.11
CA GLU A 193 -6.02 -8.14 -0.82
C GLU A 193 -7.24 -7.60 -0.08
N HIS A 194 -7.30 -7.76 1.24
CA HIS A 194 -8.37 -7.24 2.07
C HIS A 194 -8.47 -5.70 1.99
N VAL A 195 -7.34 -5.01 2.15
CA VAL A 195 -7.26 -3.54 2.04
C VAL A 195 -7.66 -3.07 0.63
N TYR A 196 -7.18 -3.78 -0.41
CA TYR A 196 -7.56 -3.50 -1.80
C TYR A 196 -9.06 -3.66 -1.99
N ASN A 197 -9.67 -4.77 -1.56
CA ASN A 197 -11.09 -5.03 -1.76
C ASN A 197 -11.99 -4.01 -1.06
N ILE A 198 -11.65 -3.59 0.18
CA ILE A 198 -12.40 -2.55 0.88
C ILE A 198 -12.30 -1.21 0.13
N SER A 199 -11.10 -0.83 -0.29
CA SER A 199 -10.86 0.41 -1.02
C SER A 199 -11.57 0.40 -2.38
N GLN A 200 -11.49 -0.72 -3.10
CA GLN A 200 -12.17 -0.92 -4.39
C GLN A 200 -13.69 -0.78 -4.25
N LYS A 201 -14.28 -1.42 -3.24
CA LYS A 201 -15.71 -1.33 -2.97
C LYS A 201 -16.14 0.12 -2.67
N LEU A 202 -15.41 0.80 -1.78
CA LEU A 202 -15.70 2.20 -1.43
C LEU A 202 -15.68 3.12 -2.66
N TYR A 203 -14.67 2.99 -3.52
CA TYR A 203 -14.56 3.80 -4.74
C TYR A 203 -15.63 3.46 -5.77
N ALA A 204 -16.01 2.18 -5.88
CA ALA A 204 -17.10 1.75 -6.76
C ALA A 204 -18.45 2.32 -6.32
N GLU A 205 -18.76 2.25 -5.02
CA GLU A 205 -20.02 2.76 -4.45
C GLU A 205 -20.21 4.27 -4.66
N HIS A 206 -19.12 5.03 -4.79
CA HIS A 206 -19.15 6.48 -5.00
C HIS A 206 -18.85 6.89 -6.46
N ALA A 207 -18.78 5.95 -7.40
CA ALA A 207 -18.43 6.19 -8.81
C ALA A 207 -17.09 6.92 -9.00
N LEU A 208 -16.09 6.64 -8.15
CA LEU A 208 -14.77 7.29 -8.15
C LEU A 208 -13.68 6.46 -8.84
N LEU A 209 -14.02 5.33 -9.48
CA LEU A 209 -13.02 4.44 -10.09
C LEU A 209 -12.34 5.02 -11.33
N ASP A 210 -12.91 6.06 -11.93
CA ASP A 210 -12.45 6.66 -13.19
C ASP A 210 -12.01 8.12 -13.05
N LEU A 211 -11.70 8.58 -11.83
CA LEU A 211 -11.26 9.96 -11.60
C LEU A 211 -10.06 10.35 -12.51
N PRO A 212 -10.10 11.54 -13.16
CA PRO A 212 -9.10 12.00 -14.12
C PRO A 212 -7.71 12.24 -13.51
#